data_AF-A3QMA3-F1
#
_entry.id   AF-A3QMA3-F1
#
_cell.length_a   1.000
_cell.length_b   1.000
_cell.length_c   1.000
_cell.angle_alpha   90.00
_cell.angle_beta   90.00
_cell.angle_gamma   90.00
#
_symmetry.space_group_name_H-M   'P 1'
#
loop_
_entity.id
_entity.type
_entity.pdbx_description
1 polymer ?
#
loop_
_entity_poly.entity_id
_entity_poly.type
_entity_poly.pdbx_seq_one_letter_code
_entity_poly.pdbx_strand_id
1 'polypeptide(L)'
;MIFNVNNFEYEIWIPVYILNDANYNSNFYRFLLLLEFILSIFAGIFIIVTVFIISKTRAFHNNLTSLIIFILLSWILGTAGRILQIPYIIGTRTVGNVTSDIQFWWTDDELEMPKIDSIREAWPLFLGGFLTWHYMFVLITCFYILGLERTFASWFILDYERTSRWRIFRALLIFQHGIIFVMHWFCFFNHINFFLGFIVCFLFIILAVVIFISNWCYNKNLLKKFEQHTKESIELYTLAARFQAKENVRAFELTIRIIIVGFSLLIIGICCVIAINYKWIPSYSTLFVFCFQNLVHLNPLIVCPVLILSVSPWSKAIPFFRKVDCIALKSQRPVSLSGQNVAQETDFYFNQLQNTWELKN
;
A
#
# COMPACT_ATOMS: atom_id res chain seq x y z
N MET A 1 -15.02 -17.22 3.25
CA MET A 1 -16.07 -18.20 3.45
C MET A 1 -17.29 -17.68 2.75
N ILE A 2 -17.92 -18.54 1.95
CA ILE A 2 -19.19 -18.25 1.28
C ILE A 2 -20.32 -18.66 2.24
N PHE A 3 -21.32 -17.80 2.38
CA PHE A 3 -22.52 -18.02 3.17
C PHE A 3 -23.74 -18.02 2.25
N ASN A 4 -24.63 -18.99 2.45
CA ASN A 4 -25.93 -19.03 1.79
C ASN A 4 -26.94 -18.27 2.63
N VAL A 5 -27.56 -17.25 2.05
CA VAL A 5 -28.47 -16.34 2.76
C VAL A 5 -29.90 -16.49 2.27
N ASN A 6 -30.88 -16.39 3.19
CA ASN A 6 -32.31 -16.48 2.91
C ASN A 6 -32.69 -17.76 2.14
N ASN A 7 -32.24 -18.93 2.58
CA ASN A 7 -32.49 -20.21 1.89
C ASN A 7 -32.03 -20.21 0.41
N PHE A 8 -30.77 -19.85 0.16
CA PHE A 8 -30.11 -19.86 -1.16
C PHE A 8 -30.62 -18.80 -2.14
N GLU A 9 -31.19 -17.71 -1.64
CA GLU A 9 -31.58 -16.58 -2.51
C GLU A 9 -30.35 -15.89 -3.09
N TYR A 10 -29.29 -15.74 -2.29
CA TYR A 10 -28.01 -15.19 -2.71
C TYR A 10 -26.87 -15.63 -1.80
N GLU A 11 -25.65 -15.50 -2.33
CA GLU A 11 -24.41 -15.88 -1.67
C GLU A 11 -23.62 -14.65 -1.24
N ILE A 12 -23.00 -14.72 -0.06
CA ILE A 12 -22.05 -13.70 0.39
C ILE A 12 -20.70 -14.34 0.65
N TRP A 13 -19.66 -13.82 0.01
CA TRP A 13 -18.29 -14.25 0.24
C TRP A 13 -17.49 -13.20 1.02
N ILE A 14 -17.12 -13.55 2.26
CA ILE A 14 -16.30 -12.72 3.15
C ILE A 14 -14.88 -13.31 3.33
N PRO A 15 -13.85 -12.51 3.66
CA PRO A 15 -12.46 -12.96 3.79
C PRO A 15 -12.19 -13.56 5.18
N VAL A 16 -13.07 -14.48 5.59
CA VAL A 16 -12.96 -15.30 6.80
C VAL A 16 -12.73 -16.75 6.36
N TYR A 17 -11.86 -17.47 7.04
CA TYR A 17 -11.40 -18.81 6.64
C TYR A 17 -11.83 -19.88 7.61
N ILE A 18 -12.04 -19.46 8.85
CA ILE A 18 -12.26 -20.29 10.01
C ILE A 18 -13.36 -19.62 10.84
N LEU A 19 -14.34 -20.41 11.27
CA LEU A 19 -15.36 -20.02 12.25
C LEU A 19 -15.38 -21.01 13.40
N ASN A 20 -15.72 -20.50 14.59
CA ASN A 20 -15.94 -21.29 15.81
C ASN A 20 -14.78 -22.23 16.20
N ASP A 21 -13.53 -21.91 15.86
CA ASP A 21 -12.43 -22.87 16.01
C ASP A 21 -12.03 -23.08 17.47
N ALA A 22 -12.25 -24.30 17.95
CA ALA A 22 -12.01 -24.70 19.33
C ALA A 22 -10.53 -24.55 19.75
N ASN A 23 -9.58 -24.51 18.81
CA ASN A 23 -8.17 -24.31 19.09
C ASN A 23 -7.90 -22.97 19.80
N TYR A 24 -8.71 -21.94 19.56
CA TYR A 24 -8.60 -20.65 20.24
C TYR A 24 -8.88 -20.71 21.75
N ASN A 25 -9.44 -21.81 22.27
CA ASN A 25 -9.58 -22.03 23.70
C ASN A 25 -8.27 -22.44 24.39
N SER A 26 -7.28 -22.90 23.64
CA SER A 26 -5.98 -23.26 24.20
C SER A 26 -5.19 -22.01 24.63
N ASN A 27 -4.35 -22.17 25.67
CA ASN A 27 -3.51 -21.09 26.18
C ASN A 27 -2.56 -20.51 25.12
N PHE A 28 -2.12 -21.33 24.16
CA PHE A 28 -1.24 -20.91 23.08
C PHE A 28 -1.91 -19.88 22.16
N TYR A 29 -3.10 -20.19 21.64
CA TYR A 29 -3.81 -19.25 20.76
C TYR A 29 -4.34 -18.02 21.50
N ARG A 30 -4.71 -18.14 22.79
CA ARG A 30 -5.02 -16.97 23.63
C ARG A 30 -3.83 -16.03 23.78
N PHE A 31 -2.62 -16.58 23.97
CA PHE A 31 -1.40 -15.79 23.98
C PHE A 31 -1.15 -15.11 22.63
N LEU A 32 -1.34 -15.82 21.52
CA LEU A 32 -1.20 -15.24 20.18
C LEU A 32 -2.20 -14.09 19.93
N LEU A 33 -3.45 -14.21 20.37
CA LEU A 33 -4.45 -13.13 20.27
C LEU A 33 -4.07 -11.92 21.13
N LEU A 34 -3.55 -12.13 22.33
CA LEU A 34 -3.04 -11.05 23.18
C LEU A 34 -1.85 -10.35 22.51
N LEU A 35 -0.94 -11.10 21.90
CA LEU A 35 0.18 -10.57 21.15
C LEU A 35 -0.30 -9.77 19.93
N GLU A 36 -1.24 -10.30 19.14
CA GLU A 36 -1.89 -9.59 18.02
C GLU A 36 -2.50 -8.26 18.48
N PHE A 37 -3.18 -8.25 19.62
CA PHE A 37 -3.76 -7.03 20.19
C PHE A 37 -2.69 -5.98 20.54
N ILE A 38 -1.62 -6.38 21.24
CA ILE A 38 -0.50 -5.49 21.60
C ILE A 38 0.17 -4.95 20.32
N LEU A 39 0.46 -5.83 19.35
CA LEU A 39 1.06 -5.46 18.08
C LEU A 39 0.16 -4.54 17.25
N SER A 40 -1.16 -4.69 17.33
CA SER A 40 -2.13 -3.79 16.69
C SER A 40 -2.07 -2.37 17.25
N ILE A 41 -1.89 -2.23 18.57
CA ILE A 41 -1.67 -0.91 19.20
C ILE A 41 -0.39 -0.28 18.66
N PHE A 42 0.71 -1.03 18.60
CA PHE A 42 1.95 -0.55 18.00
C PHE A 42 1.78 -0.17 16.52
N ALA A 43 1.05 -0.94 15.74
CA ALA A 43 0.75 -0.64 14.33
C ALA A 43 -0.01 0.69 14.19
N GLY A 44 -1.01 0.92 15.06
CA GLY A 44 -1.72 2.20 15.12
C GLY A 44 -0.81 3.38 15.45
N ILE A 45 0.08 3.23 16.44
CA ILE A 45 1.08 4.25 16.79
C ILE A 45 2.00 4.53 15.59
N PHE A 46 2.52 3.50 14.92
CA PHE A 46 3.35 3.65 13.74
C PHE A 46 2.65 4.41 12.63
N ILE A 47 1.37 4.12 12.36
CA ILE A 47 0.58 4.85 11.36
C ILE A 47 0.46 6.33 11.74
N ILE A 48 0.05 6.63 12.96
CA ILE A 48 -0.16 8.02 13.41
C ILE A 48 1.14 8.82 13.30
N VAL A 49 2.26 8.26 13.78
CA VAL A 49 3.58 8.89 13.69
C VAL A 49 4.00 9.08 12.24
N THR A 50 3.79 8.08 11.38
CA THR A 50 4.15 8.14 9.96
C THR A 50 3.35 9.19 9.22
N VAL A 51 2.02 9.21 9.41
CA VAL A 51 1.12 10.21 8.82
C VAL A 51 1.50 11.61 9.29
N PHE A 52 1.84 11.79 10.57
CA PHE A 52 2.31 13.07 11.10
C PHE A 52 3.61 13.53 10.43
N ILE A 53 4.62 12.65 10.34
CA ILE A 53 5.92 12.95 9.72
C ILE A 53 5.74 13.33 8.25
N ILE A 54 4.98 12.53 7.49
CA ILE A 54 4.75 12.75 6.06
C ILE A 54 3.96 14.04 5.82
N SER A 55 2.96 14.34 6.67
CA SER A 55 2.16 15.57 6.57
C SER A 55 2.98 16.83 6.85
N LYS A 56 3.94 16.76 7.78
CA LYS A 56 4.79 17.90 8.15
C LYS A 56 6.01 18.07 7.26
N THR A 57 6.56 16.97 6.75
CA THR A 57 7.80 16.96 5.98
C THR A 57 7.50 16.84 4.50
N ARG A 58 7.54 17.98 3.79
CA ARG A 58 7.35 18.04 2.34
C ARG A 58 8.55 17.42 1.61
N ALA A 59 8.49 16.11 1.40
CA ALA A 59 9.45 15.39 0.56
C ALA A 59 8.95 15.19 -0.88
N PHE A 60 7.63 15.21 -1.09
CA PHE A 60 7.00 15.02 -2.38
C PHE A 60 5.86 16.02 -2.58
N HIS A 61 5.40 16.14 -3.82
CA HIS A 61 4.21 16.91 -4.16
C HIS A 61 2.98 16.45 -3.37
N ASN A 62 2.10 17.40 -3.04
CA ASN A 62 0.94 17.19 -2.16
C ASN A 62 0.02 16.06 -2.64
N ASN A 63 -0.10 15.81 -3.95
CA ASN A 63 -0.92 14.74 -4.50
C ASN A 63 -0.44 13.36 -4.03
N LEU A 64 0.85 13.04 -4.22
CA LEU A 64 1.44 11.78 -3.76
C LEU A 64 1.36 11.65 -2.25
N THR A 65 1.73 12.71 -1.52
CA THR A 65 1.65 12.73 -0.07
C THR A 65 0.23 12.42 0.43
N SER A 66 -0.80 13.01 -0.20
CA SER A 66 -2.19 12.78 0.16
C SER A 66 -2.64 11.35 -0.14
N LEU A 67 -2.21 10.76 -1.27
CA LEU A 67 -2.49 9.35 -1.58
C LEU A 67 -1.85 8.41 -0.55
N ILE A 68 -0.58 8.62 -0.21
CA ILE A 68 0.12 7.79 0.78
C ILE A 68 -0.58 7.87 2.14
N ILE A 69 -0.94 9.08 2.59
CA ILE A 69 -1.68 9.26 3.84
C ILE A 69 -3.03 8.53 3.80
N PHE A 70 -3.77 8.65 2.70
CA PHE A 70 -5.04 7.94 2.52
C PHE A 70 -4.87 6.42 2.62
N ILE A 71 -3.88 5.85 1.93
CA ILE A 71 -3.57 4.42 1.96
C ILE A 71 -3.22 3.98 3.39
N LEU A 72 -2.39 4.74 4.12
CA LEU A 72 -2.04 4.42 5.51
C LEU A 72 -3.25 4.47 6.45
N LEU A 73 -4.10 5.48 6.31
CA LEU A 73 -5.30 5.63 7.15
C LEU A 73 -6.37 4.58 6.84
N SER A 74 -6.37 3.99 5.65
CA SER A 74 -7.30 2.89 5.30
C SER A 74 -7.16 1.66 6.21
N TRP A 75 -6.02 1.49 6.87
CA TRP A 75 -5.81 0.45 7.88
C TRP A 75 -6.80 0.52 9.04
N ILE A 76 -7.32 1.72 9.36
CA ILE A 76 -8.34 1.89 10.41
C ILE A 76 -9.62 1.11 10.04
N LEU A 77 -10.02 1.11 8.76
CA LEU A 77 -11.16 0.33 8.28
C LEU A 77 -10.87 -1.17 8.36
N GLY A 78 -9.66 -1.60 7.98
CA GLY A 78 -9.22 -3.00 8.12
C GLY A 78 -9.25 -3.48 9.57
N THR A 79 -8.79 -2.65 10.51
CA THR A 79 -8.80 -2.91 11.96
C THR A 79 -10.22 -3.00 12.48
N ALA A 80 -11.10 -2.06 12.10
CA ALA A 80 -12.51 -2.11 12.47
C ALA A 80 -13.15 -3.43 11.96
N GLY A 81 -12.86 -3.81 10.72
CA GLY A 81 -13.33 -5.07 10.16
C GLY A 81 -12.84 -6.29 10.94
N ARG A 82 -11.55 -6.30 11.30
CA ARG A 82 -10.92 -7.36 12.10
C ARG A 82 -11.59 -7.51 13.48
N ILE A 83 -11.80 -6.40 14.20
CA ILE A 83 -12.44 -6.39 15.52
C ILE A 83 -13.84 -7.00 15.46
N LEU A 84 -14.61 -6.69 14.41
CA LEU A 84 -15.97 -7.20 14.25
C LEU A 84 -16.01 -8.71 13.94
N GLN A 85 -14.99 -9.26 13.29
CA GLN A 85 -14.90 -10.68 12.92
C GLN A 85 -14.39 -11.58 14.05
N ILE A 86 -13.45 -11.09 14.88
CA ILE A 86 -12.79 -11.88 15.94
C ILE A 86 -13.77 -12.69 16.82
N PRO A 87 -14.90 -12.14 17.30
CA PRO A 87 -15.85 -12.90 18.12
C PRO A 87 -16.39 -14.17 17.45
N TYR A 88 -16.56 -14.15 16.12
CA TYR A 88 -17.06 -15.28 15.34
C TYR A 88 -15.96 -16.29 14.98
N ILE A 89 -14.73 -15.81 14.79
CA ILE A 89 -13.57 -16.67 14.54
C ILE A 89 -13.27 -17.53 15.78
N ILE A 90 -13.26 -16.91 16.97
CA ILE A 90 -12.99 -17.58 18.24
C ILE A 90 -14.18 -18.43 18.72
N GLY A 91 -15.38 -18.17 18.19
CA GLY A 91 -16.61 -18.86 18.62
C GLY A 91 -17.25 -18.31 19.89
N THR A 92 -16.93 -17.07 20.30
CA THR A 92 -17.66 -16.40 21.41
C THR A 92 -19.05 -15.95 20.96
N ARG A 93 -19.24 -15.74 19.66
CA ARG A 93 -20.54 -15.57 19.01
C ARG A 93 -20.64 -16.53 17.83
N THR A 94 -21.69 -17.32 17.77
CA THR A 94 -21.96 -18.22 16.65
C THR A 94 -22.78 -17.52 15.57
N VAL A 95 -22.74 -18.06 14.35
CA VAL A 95 -23.51 -17.56 13.21
C VAL A 95 -24.75 -18.43 13.03
N GLY A 96 -25.92 -17.93 13.43
CA GLY A 96 -27.17 -18.71 13.38
C GLY A 96 -27.04 -20.04 14.13
N ASN A 97 -27.42 -21.13 13.46
CA ASN A 97 -27.35 -22.51 13.98
C ASN A 97 -25.97 -23.18 13.79
N VAL A 98 -24.98 -22.46 13.24
CA VAL A 98 -23.63 -23.01 12.99
C VAL A 98 -22.84 -23.00 14.30
N THR A 99 -22.77 -24.17 14.94
CA THR A 99 -21.98 -24.39 16.17
C THR A 99 -20.70 -25.18 15.93
N SER A 100 -20.59 -25.89 14.80
CA SER A 100 -19.41 -26.65 14.43
C SER A 100 -18.30 -25.74 13.88
N ASP A 101 -17.06 -26.19 14.05
CA ASP A 101 -15.88 -25.62 13.40
C ASP A 101 -16.02 -25.72 11.88
N ILE A 102 -15.88 -24.60 11.18
CA ILE A 102 -15.87 -24.56 9.71
C ILE A 102 -14.52 -24.02 9.24
N GLN A 103 -13.84 -24.76 8.36
CA GLN A 103 -12.53 -24.39 7.82
C GLN A 103 -12.48 -24.49 6.29
N PHE A 104 -12.90 -23.42 5.60
CA PHE A 104 -12.66 -23.21 4.18
C PHE A 104 -12.80 -21.72 3.83
N TRP A 105 -12.18 -21.30 2.73
CA TRP A 105 -12.36 -19.93 2.23
C TRP A 105 -13.39 -19.86 1.12
N TRP A 106 -13.24 -20.70 0.10
CA TRP A 106 -14.11 -20.77 -1.06
C TRP A 106 -14.36 -22.25 -1.38
N THR A 107 -15.58 -22.59 -1.76
CA THR A 107 -16.00 -23.94 -2.10
C THR A 107 -17.07 -23.85 -3.18
N ASP A 108 -17.09 -24.81 -4.11
CA ASP A 108 -18.18 -25.00 -5.07
C ASP A 108 -19.31 -25.86 -4.47
N ASP A 109 -19.06 -26.51 -3.33
CA ASP A 109 -20.03 -27.41 -2.71
C ASP A 109 -20.98 -26.63 -1.79
N GLU A 110 -22.23 -26.46 -2.25
CA GLU A 110 -23.31 -25.81 -1.52
C GLU A 110 -23.60 -26.46 -0.15
N LEU A 111 -23.25 -27.73 0.04
CA LEU A 111 -23.45 -28.45 1.30
C LEU A 111 -22.44 -28.05 2.38
N GLU A 112 -21.24 -27.63 1.98
CA GLU A 112 -20.22 -27.12 2.91
C GLU A 112 -20.53 -25.68 3.36
N MET A 113 -21.34 -24.94 2.60
CA MET A 113 -21.64 -23.55 2.86
C MET A 113 -22.58 -23.36 4.07
N PRO A 114 -22.18 -22.59 5.10
CA PRO A 114 -23.06 -22.28 6.21
C PRO A 114 -24.29 -21.50 5.76
N LYS A 115 -25.47 -21.99 6.19
CA LYS A 115 -26.78 -21.41 5.89
C LYS A 115 -27.19 -20.43 6.98
N ILE A 116 -27.62 -19.25 6.58
CA ILE A 116 -28.13 -18.23 7.48
C ILE A 116 -29.48 -17.69 7.01
N ASP A 117 -30.38 -17.46 7.96
CA ASP A 117 -31.72 -16.98 7.65
C ASP A 117 -31.72 -15.49 7.28
N SER A 118 -30.80 -14.71 7.86
CA SER A 118 -30.66 -13.29 7.55
C SER A 118 -29.27 -12.75 7.89
N ILE A 119 -28.74 -11.85 7.04
CA ILE A 119 -27.51 -11.08 7.33
C ILE A 119 -27.60 -10.39 8.69
N ARG A 120 -28.81 -9.99 9.12
CA ARG A 120 -29.04 -9.22 10.34
C ARG A 120 -28.62 -9.97 11.61
N GLU A 121 -28.67 -11.30 11.61
CA GLU A 121 -28.30 -12.12 12.76
C GLU A 121 -26.81 -12.01 13.10
N ALA A 122 -25.97 -11.97 12.07
CA ALA A 122 -24.53 -11.83 12.19
C ALA A 122 -24.02 -10.57 11.48
N TRP A 123 -24.78 -9.47 11.53
CA TRP A 123 -24.41 -8.22 10.84
C TRP A 123 -22.99 -7.73 11.11
N PRO A 124 -22.40 -7.87 12.33
CA PRO A 124 -21.02 -7.46 12.56
C PRO A 124 -20.03 -8.29 11.75
N LEU A 125 -20.28 -9.59 11.55
CA LEU A 125 -19.43 -10.46 10.75
C LEU A 125 -19.42 -10.00 9.29
N PHE A 126 -20.59 -9.71 8.73
CA PHE A 126 -20.73 -9.28 7.33
C PHE A 126 -20.17 -7.88 7.10
N LEU A 127 -20.46 -6.92 7.99
CA LEU A 127 -19.85 -5.60 7.92
C LEU A 127 -18.33 -5.69 8.09
N GLY A 128 -17.87 -6.52 9.02
CA GLY A 128 -16.45 -6.77 9.22
C GLY A 128 -15.80 -7.36 7.97
N GLY A 129 -16.44 -8.35 7.36
CA GLY A 129 -16.07 -8.94 6.06
C GLY A 129 -15.93 -7.92 4.95
N PHE A 130 -16.93 -7.05 4.81
CA PHE A 130 -16.92 -5.96 3.82
C PHE A 130 -15.75 -5.00 4.04
N LEU A 131 -15.52 -4.55 5.28
CA LEU A 131 -14.42 -3.64 5.61
C LEU A 131 -13.03 -4.28 5.40
N THR A 132 -12.89 -5.56 5.71
CA THR A 132 -11.65 -6.30 5.46
C THR A 132 -11.38 -6.46 3.96
N TRP A 133 -12.39 -6.81 3.16
CA TRP A 133 -12.28 -6.83 1.70
C TRP A 133 -11.85 -5.47 1.16
N HIS A 134 -12.48 -4.39 1.66
CA HIS A 134 -12.13 -3.04 1.27
C HIS A 134 -10.66 -2.73 1.51
N TYR A 135 -10.18 -3.02 2.71
CA TYR A 135 -8.77 -2.81 3.03
C TYR A 135 -7.84 -3.66 2.15
N MET A 136 -8.15 -4.94 1.91
CA MET A 136 -7.37 -5.79 1.01
C MET A 136 -7.31 -5.23 -0.42
N PHE A 137 -8.42 -4.74 -0.96
CA PHE A 137 -8.44 -4.13 -2.30
C PHE A 137 -7.72 -2.79 -2.35
N VAL A 138 -7.76 -1.98 -1.28
CA VAL A 138 -6.89 -0.79 -1.16
C VAL A 138 -5.42 -1.20 -1.26
N LEU A 139 -4.99 -2.25 -0.54
CA LEU A 139 -3.61 -2.74 -0.60
C LEU A 139 -3.21 -3.27 -1.99
N ILE A 140 -4.09 -4.00 -2.67
CA ILE A 140 -3.81 -4.53 -4.02
C ILE A 140 -3.69 -3.40 -5.06
N THR A 141 -4.54 -2.38 -4.94
CA THR A 141 -4.58 -1.25 -5.89
C THR A 141 -3.64 -0.10 -5.55
N CYS A 142 -3.03 -0.09 -4.36
CA CYS A 142 -2.26 1.07 -3.87
C CYS A 142 -1.08 1.41 -4.80
N PHE A 143 -0.26 0.42 -5.16
CA PHE A 143 0.89 0.62 -6.04
C PHE A 143 0.49 1.03 -7.45
N TYR A 144 -0.64 0.51 -7.94
CA TYR A 144 -1.19 0.90 -9.23
C TYR A 144 -1.53 2.40 -9.27
N ILE A 145 -2.23 2.90 -8.26
CA ILE A 145 -2.63 4.30 -8.16
C ILE A 145 -1.43 5.23 -7.91
N LEU A 146 -0.49 4.81 -7.06
CA LEU A 146 0.77 5.55 -6.86
C LEU A 146 1.57 5.62 -8.18
N GLY A 147 1.60 4.53 -8.94
CA GLY A 147 2.23 4.50 -10.27
C GLY A 147 1.57 5.48 -11.26
N LEU A 148 0.24 5.53 -11.31
CA LEU A 148 -0.50 6.47 -12.15
C LEU A 148 -0.25 7.93 -11.74
N GLU A 149 -0.21 8.23 -10.44
CA GLU A 149 0.13 9.58 -9.98
C GLU A 149 1.52 9.99 -10.45
N ARG A 150 2.50 9.08 -10.41
CA ARG A 150 3.84 9.33 -10.94
C ARG A 150 3.85 9.49 -12.47
N THR A 151 2.95 8.81 -13.19
CA THR A 151 2.77 9.03 -14.64
C THR A 151 2.28 10.44 -14.92
N PHE A 152 1.28 10.93 -14.18
CA PHE A 152 0.82 12.32 -14.30
C PHE A 152 1.91 13.33 -13.95
N ALA A 153 2.70 13.08 -12.90
CA ALA A 153 3.84 13.93 -12.55
C ALA A 153 4.91 13.96 -13.67
N SER A 154 5.11 12.84 -14.37
CA SER A 154 6.06 12.75 -15.49
C SER A 154 5.51 13.42 -16.76
N TRP A 155 4.19 13.33 -17.00
CA TRP A 155 3.55 13.95 -18.16
C TRP A 155 3.48 15.48 -18.04
N PHE A 156 3.21 15.99 -16.84
CA PHE A 156 3.17 17.43 -16.56
C PHE A 156 4.51 17.98 -16.03
N ILE A 157 5.64 17.45 -16.51
CA ILE A 157 6.95 17.74 -15.92
C ILE A 157 7.32 19.23 -15.84
N LEU A 158 6.77 20.05 -16.75
CA LEU A 158 7.08 21.48 -16.85
C LEU A 158 6.46 22.32 -15.72
N ASP A 159 5.30 21.91 -15.19
CA ASP A 159 4.50 22.74 -14.30
C ASP A 159 3.81 21.98 -13.16
N TYR A 160 4.06 20.68 -13.01
CA TYR A 160 3.44 19.83 -11.99
C TYR A 160 3.61 20.38 -10.58
N GLU A 161 4.81 20.84 -10.22
CA GLU A 161 5.09 21.38 -8.88
C GLU A 161 4.64 22.82 -8.69
N ARG A 162 4.55 23.60 -9.77
CA ARG A 162 4.18 25.02 -9.72
C ARG A 162 2.67 25.20 -9.56
N THR A 163 1.90 24.25 -10.06
CA THR A 163 0.45 24.34 -10.10
C THR A 163 -0.18 23.36 -9.13
N SER A 164 -1.04 23.85 -8.22
CA SER A 164 -1.78 22.97 -7.33
C SER A 164 -2.82 22.16 -8.12
N ARG A 165 -2.43 20.95 -8.49
CA ARG A 165 -3.24 20.02 -9.29
C ARG A 165 -4.01 19.03 -8.42
N TRP A 166 -4.66 19.51 -7.36
CA TRP A 166 -5.48 18.70 -6.45
C TRP A 166 -6.62 17.93 -7.15
N ARG A 167 -7.02 18.37 -8.34
CA ARG A 167 -7.96 17.65 -9.22
C ARG A 167 -7.43 16.27 -9.62
N ILE A 168 -6.12 16.12 -9.84
CA ILE A 168 -5.48 14.83 -10.16
C ILE A 168 -5.64 13.87 -8.99
N PHE A 169 -5.32 14.32 -7.76
CA PHE A 169 -5.54 13.52 -6.55
C PHE A 169 -6.99 13.03 -6.43
N ARG A 170 -7.97 13.93 -6.57
CA ARG A 170 -9.39 13.54 -6.50
C ARG A 170 -9.80 12.57 -7.60
N ALA A 171 -9.35 12.79 -8.83
CA ALA A 171 -9.65 11.91 -9.95
C ALA A 171 -9.09 10.50 -9.72
N LEU A 172 -7.84 10.40 -9.25
CA LEU A 172 -7.21 9.12 -8.90
C LEU A 172 -7.92 8.42 -7.74
N LEU A 173 -8.34 9.16 -6.72
CA LEU A 173 -9.07 8.59 -5.59
C LEU A 173 -10.43 8.06 -6.02
N ILE A 174 -11.20 8.82 -6.80
CA ILE A 174 -12.49 8.37 -7.36
C ILE A 174 -12.29 7.13 -8.24
N PHE A 175 -11.26 7.15 -9.09
CA PHE A 175 -10.94 6.02 -9.96
C PHE A 175 -10.57 4.76 -9.17
N GLN A 176 -9.72 4.88 -8.15
CA GLN A 176 -9.38 3.77 -7.25
C GLN A 176 -10.62 3.19 -6.59
N HIS A 177 -11.48 4.03 -6.02
CA HIS A 177 -12.68 3.56 -5.35
C HIS A 177 -13.68 2.94 -6.32
N GLY A 178 -13.77 3.46 -7.55
CA GLY A 178 -14.55 2.82 -8.62
C GLY A 178 -14.10 1.38 -8.87
N ILE A 179 -12.79 1.16 -9.01
CA ILE A 179 -12.21 -0.20 -9.14
C ILE A 179 -12.54 -1.05 -7.91
N ILE A 180 -12.32 -0.51 -6.71
CA ILE A 180 -12.57 -1.23 -5.46
C ILE A 180 -14.05 -1.61 -5.33
N PHE A 181 -15.00 -0.74 -5.67
CA PHE A 181 -16.43 -1.04 -5.61
C PHE A 181 -16.82 -2.12 -6.61
N VAL A 182 -16.25 -2.10 -7.82
CA VAL A 182 -16.45 -3.18 -8.79
C VAL A 182 -15.89 -4.51 -8.25
N MET A 183 -14.69 -4.51 -7.67
CA MET A 183 -14.12 -5.71 -7.04
C MET A 183 -14.97 -6.21 -5.86
N HIS A 184 -15.52 -5.32 -5.04
CA HIS A 184 -16.47 -5.70 -4.00
C HIS A 184 -17.71 -6.33 -4.58
N TRP A 185 -18.31 -5.74 -5.62
CA TRP A 185 -19.52 -6.29 -6.23
C TRP A 185 -19.30 -7.74 -6.67
N PHE A 186 -18.18 -8.02 -7.35
CA PHE A 186 -17.86 -9.36 -7.80
C PHE A 186 -17.52 -10.31 -6.64
N CYS A 187 -16.62 -9.91 -5.73
CA CYS A 187 -16.18 -10.79 -4.66
C CYS A 187 -17.23 -10.92 -3.56
N PHE A 188 -17.77 -9.84 -3.02
CA PHE A 188 -18.68 -9.88 -1.88
C PHE A 188 -19.97 -10.65 -2.17
N PHE A 189 -20.52 -10.54 -3.39
CA PHE A 189 -21.71 -11.29 -3.84
C PHE A 189 -21.38 -12.59 -4.58
N ASN A 190 -20.14 -13.07 -4.47
CA ASN A 190 -19.65 -14.32 -5.08
C ASN A 190 -19.97 -14.48 -6.59
N HIS A 191 -20.02 -13.39 -7.36
CA HIS A 191 -20.26 -13.44 -8.81
C HIS A 191 -19.02 -13.85 -9.63
N ILE A 192 -17.93 -14.17 -8.95
CA ILE A 192 -16.66 -14.55 -9.55
C ILE A 192 -16.12 -15.77 -8.81
N ASN A 193 -15.62 -16.76 -9.55
CA ASN A 193 -14.93 -17.87 -8.91
C ASN A 193 -13.59 -17.40 -8.31
N PHE A 194 -13.10 -18.15 -7.33
CA PHE A 194 -11.87 -17.81 -6.63
C PHE A 194 -10.69 -17.59 -7.58
N PHE A 195 -10.55 -18.46 -8.59
CA PHE A 195 -9.43 -18.42 -9.55
C PHE A 195 -9.43 -17.15 -10.41
N LEU A 196 -10.58 -16.71 -10.91
CA LEU A 196 -10.68 -15.50 -11.72
C LEU A 196 -10.45 -14.26 -10.86
N GLY A 197 -11.00 -14.20 -9.65
CA GLY A 197 -10.72 -13.11 -8.70
C GLY A 197 -9.22 -12.99 -8.39
N PHE A 198 -8.56 -14.13 -8.25
CA PHE A 198 -7.13 -14.21 -8.05
C PHE A 198 -6.29 -13.72 -9.25
N ILE A 199 -6.67 -14.10 -10.48
CA ILE A 199 -6.03 -13.59 -11.70
C ILE A 199 -6.14 -12.07 -11.78
N VAL A 200 -7.31 -11.50 -11.45
CA VAL A 200 -7.52 -10.05 -11.46
C VAL A 200 -6.59 -9.35 -10.48
N CYS A 201 -6.42 -9.88 -9.27
CA CYS A 201 -5.49 -9.34 -8.28
C CYS A 201 -4.03 -9.36 -8.79
N PHE A 202 -3.61 -10.46 -9.42
CA PHE A 202 -2.29 -10.55 -10.04
C PHE A 202 -2.10 -9.57 -11.20
N LEU A 203 -3.13 -9.38 -12.02
CA LEU A 203 -3.11 -8.42 -13.11
C LEU A 203 -2.84 -7.00 -12.60
N PHE A 204 -3.49 -6.57 -11.51
CA PHE A 204 -3.22 -5.26 -10.90
C PHE A 204 -1.76 -5.12 -10.42
N ILE A 205 -1.19 -6.16 -9.84
CA ILE A 205 0.21 -6.17 -9.42
C ILE A 205 1.14 -6.04 -10.62
N ILE A 206 0.91 -6.83 -11.68
CA ILE A 206 1.70 -6.78 -12.91
C ILE A 206 1.60 -5.39 -13.55
N LEU A 207 0.39 -4.85 -13.69
CA LEU A 207 0.16 -3.51 -14.24
C LEU A 207 0.87 -2.43 -13.41
N ALA A 208 0.84 -2.53 -12.08
CA ALA A 208 1.57 -1.60 -11.22
C ALA A 208 3.08 -1.67 -11.48
N VAL A 209 3.67 -2.87 -11.55
CA VAL A 209 5.10 -3.06 -11.88
C VAL A 209 5.43 -2.46 -13.25
N VAL A 210 4.62 -2.73 -14.28
CA VAL A 210 4.81 -2.21 -15.63
C VAL A 210 4.78 -0.68 -15.66
N ILE A 211 3.82 -0.06 -14.96
CA ILE A 211 3.72 1.41 -14.87
C ILE A 211 4.96 1.98 -14.18
N PHE A 212 5.41 1.38 -13.06
CA PHE A 212 6.60 1.85 -12.36
C PHE A 212 7.87 1.74 -13.21
N ILE A 213 8.09 0.60 -13.88
CA ILE A 213 9.23 0.41 -14.78
C ILE A 213 9.15 1.41 -15.95
N SER A 214 7.96 1.58 -16.54
CA SER A 214 7.75 2.51 -17.65
C SER A 214 8.05 3.96 -17.25
N ASN A 215 7.55 4.40 -16.10
CA ASN A 215 7.84 5.74 -15.58
C ASN A 215 9.34 5.93 -15.29
N TRP A 216 10.00 4.93 -14.71
CA TRP A 216 11.44 4.98 -14.44
C TRP A 216 12.26 5.07 -15.73
N CYS A 217 11.97 4.21 -16.71
CA CYS A 217 12.60 4.23 -18.03
C CYS A 217 12.37 5.56 -18.76
N TYR A 218 11.14 6.09 -18.71
CA TYR A 218 10.79 7.36 -19.32
C TYR A 218 11.59 8.52 -18.72
N ASN A 219 11.60 8.68 -17.39
CA ASN A 219 12.33 9.77 -16.73
C ASN A 219 13.85 9.65 -16.94
N LYS A 220 14.40 8.42 -16.95
CA LYS A 220 15.83 8.19 -17.25
C LYS A 220 16.18 8.54 -18.69
N ASN A 221 15.34 8.18 -19.65
CA ASN A 221 15.52 8.54 -21.06
C ASN A 221 15.39 10.05 -21.28
N LEU A 222 14.47 10.70 -20.57
CA LEU A 222 14.31 12.15 -20.62
C LEU A 222 15.56 12.87 -20.11
N LEU A 223 16.15 12.38 -19.01
CA LEU A 223 17.40 12.91 -18.48
C LEU A 223 18.56 12.76 -19.49
N LYS A 224 18.67 11.60 -20.16
CA LYS A 224 19.66 11.40 -21.23
C LYS A 224 19.46 12.36 -22.41
N LYS A 225 18.21 12.63 -22.81
CA LYS A 225 17.92 13.61 -23.88
C LYS A 225 18.36 15.02 -23.48
N PHE A 226 18.21 15.41 -22.22
CA PHE A 226 18.70 16.70 -21.72
C PHE A 226 20.23 16.80 -21.71
N GLU A 227 20.94 15.69 -21.51
CA GLU A 227 22.42 15.65 -21.58
C GLU A 227 22.94 15.68 -23.03
N GLN A 228 22.19 15.12 -23.98
CA GLN A 228 22.59 15.02 -25.39
C GLN A 228 22.28 16.28 -26.23
N HIS A 229 21.73 17.34 -25.65
CA HIS A 229 21.36 18.59 -26.35
C HIS A 229 20.58 18.36 -27.68
N THR A 230 19.71 17.37 -27.72
CA THR A 230 18.89 17.05 -28.90
C THR A 230 17.88 18.18 -29.20
N LYS A 231 17.44 18.38 -30.44
CA LYS A 231 16.45 19.43 -30.78
C LYS A 231 15.18 19.40 -29.90
N GLU A 232 14.62 18.22 -29.64
CA GLU A 232 13.49 18.04 -28.69
C GLU A 232 13.85 18.44 -27.26
N SER A 233 15.11 18.23 -26.87
CA SER A 233 15.58 18.67 -25.56
C SER A 233 15.50 20.19 -25.49
N ILE A 234 15.89 20.95 -26.52
CA ILE A 234 15.92 22.42 -26.49
C ILE A 234 14.54 23.03 -26.20
N GLU A 235 13.46 22.44 -26.74
CA GLU A 235 12.09 22.93 -26.49
C GLU A 235 11.60 22.63 -25.06
N LEU A 236 11.97 21.47 -24.52
CA LEU A 236 11.57 21.06 -23.17
C LEU A 236 12.59 21.46 -22.09
N TYR A 237 13.79 21.89 -22.50
CA TYR A 237 14.92 22.17 -21.63
C TYR A 237 14.70 23.50 -20.95
N THR A 238 13.99 23.42 -19.84
CA THR A 238 14.08 24.41 -18.79
C THR A 238 14.90 23.83 -17.65
N LEU A 239 15.65 24.68 -16.96
CA LEU A 239 16.39 24.28 -15.77
C LEU A 239 15.45 23.57 -14.77
N ALA A 240 14.23 24.08 -14.63
CA ALA A 240 13.17 23.48 -13.83
C ALA A 240 12.80 22.05 -14.27
N ALA A 241 12.60 21.80 -15.57
CA ALA A 241 12.28 20.46 -16.07
C ALA A 241 13.41 19.45 -15.84
N ARG A 242 14.68 19.89 -15.98
CA ARG A 242 15.84 19.04 -15.67
C ARG A 242 15.92 18.71 -14.19
N PHE A 243 15.71 19.70 -13.31
CA PHE A 243 15.64 19.48 -11.87
C PHE A 243 14.50 18.52 -11.52
N GLN A 244 13.32 18.71 -12.10
CA GLN A 244 12.15 17.84 -11.91
C GLN A 244 12.43 16.40 -12.35
N ALA A 245 13.06 16.20 -13.51
CA ALA A 245 13.40 14.87 -14.01
C ALA A 245 14.40 14.16 -13.08
N LYS A 246 15.45 14.88 -12.64
CA LYS A 246 16.45 14.36 -11.70
C LYS A 246 15.81 14.03 -10.34
N GLU A 247 14.92 14.88 -9.87
CA GLU A 247 14.16 14.67 -8.65
C GLU A 247 13.21 13.47 -8.76
N ASN A 248 12.49 13.31 -9.88
CA ASN A 248 11.64 12.16 -10.14
C ASN A 248 12.43 10.85 -10.15
N VAL A 249 13.59 10.80 -10.83
CA VAL A 249 14.46 9.60 -10.83
C VAL A 249 14.94 9.28 -9.42
N ARG A 250 15.43 10.29 -8.69
CA ARG A 250 15.85 10.12 -7.29
C ARG A 250 14.70 9.67 -6.40
N ALA A 251 13.50 10.22 -6.60
CA ALA A 251 12.29 9.81 -5.90
C ALA A 251 11.97 8.35 -6.18
N PHE A 252 12.08 7.87 -7.43
CA PHE A 252 11.92 6.46 -7.78
C PHE A 252 12.97 5.58 -7.11
N GLU A 253 14.25 5.98 -7.11
CA GLU A 253 15.32 5.21 -6.45
C GLU A 253 15.13 5.10 -4.94
N LEU A 254 14.56 6.11 -4.29
CA LEU A 254 14.19 6.05 -2.88
C LEU A 254 12.93 5.19 -2.68
N THR A 255 11.95 5.32 -3.57
CA THR A 255 10.65 4.62 -3.48
C THR A 255 10.76 3.14 -3.84
N ILE A 256 11.75 2.72 -4.62
CA ILE A 256 11.92 1.32 -5.05
C ILE A 256 12.04 0.36 -3.87
N ARG A 257 12.64 0.80 -2.76
CA ARG A 257 12.75 -0.01 -1.53
C ARG A 257 11.38 -0.32 -0.93
N ILE A 258 10.52 0.71 -0.88
CA ILE A 258 9.14 0.59 -0.40
C ILE A 258 8.33 -0.30 -1.33
N ILE A 259 8.52 -0.13 -2.64
CA ILE A 259 7.86 -0.92 -3.68
C ILE A 259 8.26 -2.39 -3.58
N ILE A 260 9.55 -2.70 -3.44
CA ILE A 260 10.06 -4.08 -3.30
C ILE A 260 9.49 -4.75 -2.06
N VAL A 261 9.53 -4.07 -0.91
CA VAL A 261 8.98 -4.64 0.34
C VAL A 261 7.47 -4.81 0.23
N GLY A 262 6.76 -3.81 -0.30
CA GLY A 262 5.32 -3.87 -0.45
C GLY A 262 4.86 -4.95 -1.43
N PHE A 263 5.48 -5.07 -2.61
CA PHE A 263 5.20 -6.16 -3.54
C PHE A 263 5.55 -7.53 -2.94
N SER A 264 6.66 -7.63 -2.21
CA SER A 264 7.01 -8.88 -1.50
C SER A 264 5.90 -9.28 -0.53
N LEU A 265 5.39 -8.34 0.28
CA LEU A 265 4.29 -8.59 1.21
C LEU A 265 2.99 -9.00 0.49
N LEU A 266 2.65 -8.33 -0.62
CA LEU A 266 1.48 -8.66 -1.44
C LEU A 266 1.60 -10.06 -2.05
N ILE A 267 2.75 -10.40 -2.64
CA ILE A 267 3.02 -11.71 -3.24
C ILE A 267 2.97 -12.80 -2.17
N ILE A 268 3.62 -12.60 -1.01
CA ILE A 268 3.55 -13.55 0.11
C ILE A 268 2.10 -13.75 0.57
N GLY A 269 1.34 -12.66 0.71
CA GLY A 269 -0.08 -12.73 1.07
C GLY A 269 -0.87 -13.57 0.07
N ILE A 270 -0.73 -13.30 -1.22
CA ILE A 270 -1.36 -14.04 -2.33
C ILE A 270 -0.94 -15.52 -2.34
N CYS A 271 0.33 -15.84 -2.07
CA CYS A 271 0.79 -17.23 -1.95
C CYS A 271 0.16 -17.94 -0.74
N CYS A 272 0.07 -17.26 0.41
CA CYS A 272 -0.63 -17.79 1.59
C CYS A 272 -2.11 -18.07 1.28
N VAL A 273 -2.76 -17.17 0.54
CA VAL A 273 -4.14 -17.32 0.08
C VAL A 273 -4.35 -18.61 -0.71
N ILE A 274 -3.48 -18.90 -1.68
CA ILE A 274 -3.52 -20.16 -2.46
C ILE A 274 -3.34 -21.36 -1.52
N ALA A 275 -2.29 -21.33 -0.70
CA ALA A 275 -1.92 -22.46 0.14
C ALA A 275 -3.01 -22.79 1.18
N ILE A 276 -3.72 -21.79 1.71
CA ILE A 276 -4.89 -21.99 2.58
C ILE A 276 -6.05 -22.58 1.79
N ASN A 277 -6.37 -22.04 0.62
CA ASN A 277 -7.52 -22.48 -0.17
C ASN A 277 -7.40 -23.94 -0.62
N TYR A 278 -6.21 -24.35 -1.06
CA TYR A 278 -5.93 -25.74 -1.48
C TYR A 278 -5.51 -26.66 -0.32
N LYS A 279 -5.65 -26.21 0.93
CA LYS A 279 -5.36 -26.99 2.15
C LYS A 279 -3.99 -27.70 2.11
N TRP A 280 -2.94 -27.03 1.63
CA TRP A 280 -1.61 -27.65 1.44
C TRP A 280 -0.96 -28.14 2.74
N ILE A 281 -1.28 -27.50 3.88
CA ILE A 281 -0.75 -27.86 5.20
C ILE A 281 -1.93 -27.96 6.19
N PRO A 282 -2.74 -29.02 6.13
CA PRO A 282 -3.98 -29.12 6.93
C PRO A 282 -3.68 -29.21 8.43
N SER A 283 -2.58 -29.83 8.85
CA SER A 283 -2.21 -30.01 10.26
C SER A 283 -1.95 -28.71 11.02
N TYR A 284 -1.64 -27.61 10.33
CA TYR A 284 -1.39 -26.30 10.91
C TYR A 284 -2.33 -25.24 10.33
N SER A 285 -3.53 -25.64 9.87
CA SER A 285 -4.48 -24.75 9.19
C SER A 285 -4.77 -23.49 9.99
N THR A 286 -5.09 -23.63 11.28
CA THR A 286 -5.40 -22.50 12.18
C THR A 286 -4.23 -21.55 12.33
N LEU A 287 -3.02 -22.07 12.60
CA LEU A 287 -1.81 -21.24 12.73
C LEU A 287 -1.47 -20.53 11.42
N PHE A 288 -1.60 -21.23 10.29
CA PHE A 288 -1.28 -20.65 8.99
C PHE A 288 -2.28 -19.56 8.58
N VAL A 289 -3.58 -19.76 8.84
CA VAL A 289 -4.62 -18.73 8.69
C VAL A 289 -4.35 -17.54 9.62
N PHE A 290 -3.99 -17.80 10.89
CA PHE A 290 -3.63 -16.75 11.85
C PHE A 290 -2.45 -15.91 11.35
N CYS A 291 -1.40 -16.55 10.84
CA CYS A 291 -0.24 -15.87 10.25
C CYS A 291 -0.64 -15.03 9.03
N PHE A 292 -1.46 -15.55 8.13
CA PHE A 292 -1.94 -14.81 6.96
C PHE A 292 -2.78 -13.58 7.36
N GLN A 293 -3.73 -13.75 8.27
CA GLN A 293 -4.57 -12.65 8.75
C GLN A 293 -3.71 -11.56 9.41
N ASN A 294 -2.70 -11.95 10.20
CA ASN A 294 -1.76 -11.02 10.80
C ASN A 294 -0.79 -10.40 9.77
N LEU A 295 -0.42 -11.10 8.69
CA LEU A 295 0.37 -10.51 7.61
C LEU A 295 -0.37 -9.33 6.95
N VAL A 296 -1.68 -9.47 6.74
CA VAL A 296 -2.52 -8.40 6.18
C VAL A 296 -2.75 -7.29 7.20
N HIS A 297 -3.14 -7.65 8.43
CA HIS A 297 -3.51 -6.71 9.49
C HIS A 297 -2.32 -5.97 10.08
N LEU A 298 -1.23 -6.66 10.42
CA LEU A 298 -0.04 -6.07 11.05
C LEU A 298 1.00 -5.56 10.04
N ASN A 299 0.65 -5.47 8.75
CA ASN A 299 1.53 -4.88 7.74
C ASN A 299 2.09 -3.47 8.07
N PRO A 300 1.44 -2.59 8.87
CA PRO A 300 2.01 -1.27 9.13
C PRO A 300 3.27 -1.35 9.98
N LEU A 301 3.47 -2.43 10.75
CA LEU A 301 4.69 -2.67 11.51
C LEU A 301 5.93 -2.80 10.62
N ILE A 302 5.74 -3.19 9.34
CA ILE A 302 6.82 -3.32 8.35
C ILE A 302 6.80 -2.11 7.41
N VAL A 303 5.61 -1.79 6.85
CA VAL A 303 5.47 -0.76 5.83
C VAL A 303 5.82 0.62 6.37
N CYS A 304 5.37 0.99 7.57
CA CYS A 304 5.62 2.33 8.12
C CYS A 304 7.11 2.60 8.39
N PRO A 305 7.85 1.71 9.09
CA PRO A 305 9.30 1.88 9.24
C PRO A 305 10.05 1.95 7.91
N VAL A 306 9.72 1.05 6.96
CA VAL A 306 10.36 1.06 5.64
C VAL A 306 10.08 2.37 4.90
N LEU A 307 8.85 2.87 4.95
CA LEU A 307 8.45 4.13 4.34
C LEU A 307 9.24 5.31 4.91
N ILE A 308 9.28 5.47 6.23
CA ILE A 308 10.00 6.58 6.87
C ILE A 308 11.51 6.48 6.63
N LEU A 309 12.10 5.29 6.78
CA LEU A 309 13.54 5.09 6.66
C LEU A 309 14.06 5.19 5.21
N SER A 310 13.22 4.87 4.22
CA SER A 310 13.60 4.93 2.80
C SER A 310 13.69 6.36 2.27
N VAL A 311 12.97 7.32 2.86
CA VAL A 311 12.93 8.71 2.40
C VAL A 311 13.69 9.60 3.39
N SER A 312 14.87 10.05 2.99
CA SER A 312 15.80 10.77 3.89
C SER A 312 15.19 11.97 4.64
N PRO A 313 14.37 12.84 4.02
CA PRO A 313 13.68 13.89 4.76
C PRO A 313 12.81 13.36 5.91
N TRP A 314 12.11 12.23 5.71
CA TRP A 314 11.24 11.63 6.72
C TRP A 314 12.03 10.95 7.83
N SER A 315 13.11 10.24 7.50
CA SER A 315 13.95 9.58 8.51
C SER A 315 14.61 10.58 9.46
N LYS A 316 15.06 11.73 8.92
CA LYS A 316 15.65 12.83 9.71
C LYS A 316 14.64 13.55 10.62
N ALA A 317 13.35 13.44 10.33
CA ALA A 317 12.30 14.02 11.16
C ALA A 317 12.02 13.21 12.44
N ILE A 318 12.51 11.96 12.53
CA ILE A 318 12.37 11.14 13.73
C ILE A 318 13.26 11.71 14.86
N PRO A 319 12.70 12.05 16.03
CA PRO A 319 13.45 12.64 17.15
C PRO A 319 14.65 11.78 17.61
N PHE A 320 14.55 10.45 17.48
CA PHE A 320 15.59 9.51 17.87
C PHE A 320 16.85 9.60 16.99
N PHE A 321 16.69 9.75 15.67
CA PHE A 321 17.83 9.90 14.75
C PHE A 321 18.49 11.28 14.84
N ARG A 322 17.75 12.29 15.30
CA ARG A 322 18.30 13.63 15.58
C ARG A 322 19.41 13.61 16.65
N LYS A 323 19.48 12.57 17.50
CA LYS A 323 20.56 12.38 18.48
C LYS A 323 21.69 11.47 17.99
N VAL A 324 21.43 10.54 17.08
CA VAL A 324 22.46 9.62 16.54
C VAL A 324 23.32 10.33 15.48
N ASP A 325 22.74 11.27 14.73
CA ASP A 325 23.49 12.11 13.81
C ASP A 325 24.54 12.98 14.54
N CYS A 326 24.35 13.35 15.80
CA CYS A 326 25.38 14.08 16.57
C CYS A 326 26.64 13.24 16.92
N ILE A 327 26.55 11.91 16.81
CA ILE A 327 27.66 10.98 17.15
C ILE A 327 28.29 10.42 15.87
N ALA A 328 27.52 10.24 14.78
CA ALA A 328 28.05 9.85 13.48
C ALA A 328 28.61 11.02 12.65
N LEU A 329 28.09 12.25 12.79
CA LEU A 329 28.65 13.45 12.13
C LEU A 329 29.87 14.06 12.82
N LYS A 330 30.30 13.53 13.97
CA LYS A 330 31.60 13.91 14.57
C LYS A 330 32.78 13.04 14.11
N SER A 331 32.52 11.95 13.39
CA SER A 331 33.56 11.03 12.90
C SER A 331 33.72 11.01 11.38
N GLN A 332 32.86 11.72 10.64
CA GLN A 332 33.22 12.19 9.30
C GLN A 332 33.72 13.61 9.48
N ARG A 333 35.03 13.84 9.29
CA ARG A 333 35.49 15.15 8.83
C ARG A 333 34.52 15.59 7.74
N PRO A 334 34.07 16.86 7.70
CA PRO A 334 33.33 17.31 6.54
C PRO A 334 34.24 17.02 5.37
N VAL A 335 33.94 15.99 4.58
CA VAL A 335 34.22 16.12 3.17
C VAL A 335 33.38 17.33 2.85
N SER A 336 34.06 18.46 2.72
CA SER A 336 33.61 19.56 1.92
C SER A 336 33.12 18.94 0.62
N LEU A 337 31.84 18.52 0.59
CA LEU A 337 30.94 18.93 -0.48
C LEU A 337 31.03 20.44 -0.40
N SER A 338 32.07 20.92 -1.07
CA SER A 338 32.58 22.25 -0.90
C SER A 338 31.40 23.16 -1.12
N GLY A 339 31.31 24.23 -0.32
CA GLY A 339 30.57 25.39 -0.78
C GLY A 339 30.93 25.68 -2.24
N GLN A 340 32.15 25.33 -2.67
CA GLN A 340 32.58 25.31 -4.07
C GLN A 340 31.80 24.36 -5.00
N ASN A 341 31.31 23.16 -4.69
CA ASN A 341 30.60 22.34 -5.71
C ASN A 341 29.19 22.86 -5.98
N VAL A 342 28.47 23.31 -4.94
CA VAL A 342 27.15 23.92 -5.10
C VAL A 342 27.28 25.34 -5.63
N ALA A 343 28.26 26.13 -5.16
CA ALA A 343 28.57 27.43 -5.74
C ALA A 343 29.12 27.30 -7.16
N GLN A 344 29.93 26.30 -7.50
CA GLN A 344 30.42 26.07 -8.87
C GLN A 344 29.29 25.62 -9.80
N GLU A 345 28.36 24.76 -9.38
CA GLU A 345 27.17 24.48 -10.19
C GLU A 345 26.34 25.75 -10.38
N THR A 346 26.13 26.52 -9.30
CA THR A 346 25.35 27.77 -9.33
C THR A 346 26.02 28.83 -10.21
N ASP A 347 27.31 29.07 -10.03
CA ASP A 347 28.18 29.98 -10.78
C ASP A 347 28.34 29.53 -12.22
N PHE A 348 28.42 28.22 -12.51
CA PHE A 348 28.43 27.69 -13.86
C PHE A 348 27.12 28.04 -14.58
N TYR A 349 25.97 27.86 -13.93
CA TYR A 349 24.68 28.24 -14.50
C TYR A 349 24.55 29.77 -14.68
N PHE A 350 24.98 30.57 -13.70
CA PHE A 350 24.95 32.04 -13.80
C PHE A 350 25.89 32.57 -14.88
N ASN A 351 27.13 32.04 -14.98
CA ASN A 351 28.08 32.40 -16.03
C ASN A 351 27.58 31.99 -17.42
N GLN A 352 26.94 30.82 -17.54
CA GLN A 352 26.35 30.39 -18.81
C GLN A 352 25.20 31.33 -19.23
N LEU A 353 24.40 31.79 -18.27
CA LEU A 353 23.31 32.75 -18.50
C LEU A 353 23.85 34.14 -18.90
N GLN A 354 24.91 34.59 -18.23
CA GLN A 354 25.58 35.84 -18.56
C GLN A 354 26.21 35.81 -19.95
N ASN A 355 26.95 34.74 -20.30
CA ASN A 355 27.53 34.57 -21.63
C ASN A 355 26.48 34.53 -22.74
N THR A 356 25.29 33.98 -22.48
CA THR A 356 24.18 33.99 -23.47
C THR A 356 23.51 35.34 -23.61
N TRP A 357 23.56 36.19 -22.58
CA TRP A 357 23.06 37.57 -22.64
C TRP A 357 24.05 38.51 -23.32
N GLU A 358 25.35 38.35 -23.07
CA GLU A 358 26.41 39.14 -23.71
C GLU A 358 26.55 38.84 -25.21
N LEU A 359 26.19 37.64 -25.67
CA LEU A 359 26.15 37.29 -27.11
C LEU A 359 24.94 37.87 -27.87
N LYS A 360 24.00 38.53 -27.18
CA LYS A 360 22.77 39.09 -27.77
C LYS A 360 22.73 40.62 -27.80
N ASN A 361 23.77 41.29 -27.28
CA ASN A 361 24.03 42.72 -27.45
C ASN A 361 25.31 42.90 -28.28
#